data_AF-A0A0D2J5S6-F1
#
_entry.id   AF-A0A0D2J5S6-F1
#
_cell.length_a   1.000
_cell.length_b   1.000
_cell.length_c   1.000
_cell.angle_alpha   90.00
_cell.angle_beta   90.00
_cell.angle_gamma   90.00
#
_symmetry.space_group_name_H-M   'P 1'
#
loop_
_entity.id
_entity.type
_entity.pdbx_description
1 polymer ?
#
loop_
_entity_poly.entity_id
_entity_poly.type
_entity_poly.pdbx_seq_one_letter_code
_entity_poly.pdbx_strand_id
1 'polypeptide(L)'
;MDFNAVEDTDALRLTWNLWPNTKIEATRCVIPFAAMYTPNKRLPNMPGVGTWQQQQRQMQLQQRWQQRQQQQKQQQQQQQQQQQQQQQQQQQQQQQQQQQQQQQQQQQQQQQQQQQGADDANSAGSTLIGRSYCVVPYEPVPCKQCGGVLNPYASVDYYAKVWICPFCYTRNHFPTHYQGISEASVPAELYPQYTTIEYTLPRTAAPHPPVYLFVVDTCVAEDELAAAKASVTQALQMIPDYCHVGLITYGTHVHVHELGFAECSKCFVFRGSKEYTPLQGARVDQVNVAAVPAWFL
;
A
#
# COMPACT_ATOMS: atom_id res chain seq x y z
N MET A 1 -22.29 -15.77 -8.30
CA MET A 1 -20.99 -15.07 -8.28
C MET A 1 -20.73 -14.53 -9.67
N ASP A 2 -20.18 -13.33 -9.78
CA ASP A 2 -19.45 -12.95 -10.99
C ASP A 2 -18.03 -13.53 -10.87
N PHE A 3 -17.57 -14.21 -11.92
CA PHE A 3 -16.24 -14.81 -11.96
C PHE A 3 -15.16 -13.75 -12.19
N ASN A 4 -15.48 -12.69 -12.93
CA ASN A 4 -14.53 -11.64 -13.26
C ASN A 4 -14.21 -10.79 -12.02
N ALA A 5 -15.21 -10.47 -11.19
CA ALA A 5 -15.01 -9.75 -9.93
C ALA A 5 -14.01 -10.42 -8.97
N VAL A 6 -13.98 -11.76 -8.89
CA VAL A 6 -12.98 -12.50 -8.10
C VAL A 6 -11.60 -12.42 -8.76
N GLU A 7 -11.55 -12.63 -10.08
CA GLU A 7 -10.30 -12.57 -10.84
C GLU A 7 -9.67 -11.16 -10.84
N ASP A 8 -10.47 -10.10 -10.77
CA ASP A 8 -10.03 -8.70 -10.69
C ASP A 8 -9.76 -8.20 -9.26
N THR A 9 -10.12 -8.98 -8.24
CA THR A 9 -9.77 -8.72 -6.83
C THR A 9 -8.53 -9.49 -6.40
N ASP A 10 -8.47 -10.79 -6.69
CA ASP A 10 -7.44 -11.71 -6.17
C ASP A 10 -6.56 -12.37 -7.24
N ALA A 11 -6.69 -11.97 -8.51
CA ALA A 11 -5.96 -12.57 -9.62
C ALA A 11 -6.17 -14.10 -9.76
N LEU A 12 -7.29 -14.60 -9.23
CA LEU A 12 -7.58 -16.00 -8.97
C LEU A 12 -8.84 -16.45 -9.70
N ARG A 13 -8.76 -17.59 -10.39
CA ARG A 13 -9.89 -18.24 -11.07
C ARG A 13 -9.92 -19.73 -10.73
N LEU A 14 -10.94 -20.16 -9.98
CA LEU A 14 -11.13 -21.55 -9.57
C LEU A 14 -11.98 -22.34 -10.57
N THR A 15 -11.67 -23.62 -10.77
CA THR A 15 -12.56 -24.56 -11.49
C THR A 15 -13.88 -24.78 -10.75
N TRP A 16 -13.85 -24.76 -9.41
CA TRP A 16 -15.01 -24.86 -8.54
C TRP A 16 -14.96 -23.77 -7.47
N ASN A 17 -15.95 -22.87 -7.47
CA ASN A 17 -16.10 -21.80 -6.47
C ASN A 17 -17.02 -22.20 -5.30
N LEU A 18 -17.63 -23.39 -5.38
CA LEU A 18 -18.30 -24.08 -4.29
C LEU A 18 -17.69 -25.49 -4.22
N TRP A 19 -17.20 -25.89 -3.06
CA TRP A 19 -16.51 -27.16 -2.87
C TRP A 19 -17.47 -28.21 -2.28
N PRO A 20 -17.31 -29.50 -2.61
CA PRO A 20 -18.10 -30.58 -2.04
C PRO A 20 -17.81 -30.73 -0.54
N ASN A 21 -18.86 -30.92 0.26
CA ASN A 21 -18.73 -31.06 1.71
C ASN A 21 -18.31 -32.49 2.12
N THR A 22 -18.39 -33.47 1.23
CA THR A 22 -17.97 -34.86 1.48
C THR A 22 -16.97 -35.36 0.44
N LYS A 23 -16.13 -36.33 0.86
CA LYS A 23 -15.20 -37.03 -0.05
C LYS A 23 -15.92 -37.80 -1.18
N ILE A 24 -17.16 -38.24 -0.95
CA ILE A 24 -17.96 -39.01 -1.92
C ILE A 24 -18.54 -38.09 -3.01
N GLU A 25 -18.84 -36.84 -2.69
CA GLU A 25 -19.17 -35.82 -3.70
C GLU A 25 -17.90 -35.40 -4.46
N ALA A 26 -16.76 -35.26 -3.77
CA ALA A 26 -15.49 -34.91 -4.40
C ALA A 26 -15.03 -35.94 -5.44
N THR A 27 -15.24 -37.25 -5.23
CA THR A 27 -14.93 -38.27 -6.26
C THR A 27 -15.89 -38.28 -7.45
N ARG A 28 -16.97 -37.48 -7.44
CA ARG A 28 -17.88 -37.27 -8.58
C ARG A 28 -17.54 -36.02 -9.40
N CYS A 29 -16.62 -35.17 -8.93
CA CYS A 29 -16.15 -34.00 -9.66
C CYS A 29 -15.18 -34.42 -10.77
N VAL A 30 -15.68 -34.53 -12.01
CA VAL A 30 -14.90 -34.93 -13.20
C VAL A 30 -13.80 -33.92 -13.53
N ILE A 31 -14.04 -32.62 -13.28
CA ILE A 31 -13.03 -31.57 -13.40
C ILE A 31 -12.28 -31.48 -12.05
N PRO A 32 -10.94 -31.48 -12.03
CA PRO A 32 -10.18 -31.38 -10.79
C PRO A 32 -10.37 -30.02 -10.10
N PHE A 33 -10.16 -29.99 -8.78
CA PHE A 33 -10.03 -28.75 -8.01
C PHE A 33 -8.69 -28.09 -8.35
N ALA A 34 -8.76 -27.01 -9.12
CA ALA A 34 -7.60 -26.30 -9.64
C ALA A 34 -7.85 -24.79 -9.64
N ALA A 35 -6.75 -24.04 -9.58
CA ALA A 35 -6.73 -22.59 -9.58
C ALA A 35 -5.78 -22.09 -10.68
N MET A 36 -6.24 -21.16 -11.50
CA MET A 36 -5.36 -20.27 -12.25
C MET A 36 -5.13 -19.04 -11.39
N TYR A 37 -3.87 -18.72 -11.09
CA TYR A 37 -3.48 -17.61 -10.21
C TYR A 37 -2.37 -16.80 -10.88
N THR A 38 -2.47 -15.47 -10.83
CA THR A 38 -1.46 -14.55 -11.39
C THR A 38 -0.87 -13.69 -10.27
N PRO A 39 0.22 -14.13 -9.60
CA PRO A 39 0.73 -13.49 -8.38
C PRO A 39 1.01 -11.98 -8.51
N ASN A 40 1.45 -11.56 -9.70
CA ASN A 40 1.85 -10.18 -9.98
C ASN A 40 0.83 -9.45 -10.89
N LYS A 41 -0.46 -9.80 -10.84
CA LYS A 41 -1.51 -9.05 -11.56
C LYS A 41 -1.57 -7.62 -11.02
N ARG A 42 -1.62 -6.63 -11.91
CA ARG A 42 -1.79 -5.22 -11.53
C ARG A 42 -3.25 -4.97 -11.14
N LEU A 43 -3.54 -5.02 -9.85
CA LEU A 43 -4.89 -4.81 -9.30
C LEU A 43 -5.19 -3.30 -9.19
N PRO A 44 -6.29 -2.78 -9.78
CA PRO A 44 -6.54 -1.34 -9.85
C PRO A 44 -6.92 -0.71 -8.50
N ASN A 45 -7.39 -1.51 -7.54
CA ASN A 45 -7.82 -1.06 -6.21
C ASN A 45 -6.82 -1.40 -5.08
N MET A 46 -5.57 -1.76 -5.42
CA MET A 46 -4.54 -2.10 -4.44
C MET A 46 -4.22 -0.87 -3.55
N PRO A 47 -4.21 -1.00 -2.20
CA PRO A 47 -4.43 0.15 -1.34
C PRO A 47 -3.17 0.97 -1.09
N GLY A 48 -3.17 2.21 -1.56
CA GLY A 48 -2.08 3.14 -1.33
C GLY A 48 -1.97 3.57 0.13
N VAL A 49 -0.74 3.72 0.63
CA VAL A 49 -0.45 4.34 1.94
C VAL A 49 -1.10 5.73 2.07
N GLY A 50 -1.33 6.43 0.94
CA GLY A 50 -2.08 7.69 0.87
C GLY A 50 -3.58 7.57 1.14
N THR A 51 -4.28 6.55 0.63
CA THR A 51 -5.74 6.41 0.86
C THR A 51 -6.04 6.05 2.30
N TRP A 52 -5.20 5.25 2.96
CA TRP A 52 -5.33 4.91 4.38
C TRP A 52 -5.49 6.12 5.28
N GLN A 53 -4.48 6.99 5.24
CA GLN A 53 -4.48 8.16 6.12
C GLN A 53 -5.50 9.22 5.68
N GLN A 54 -6.01 9.19 4.45
CA GLN A 54 -7.12 10.05 4.02
C GLN A 54 -8.46 9.52 4.54
N GLN A 55 -8.75 8.23 4.39
CA GLN A 55 -10.02 7.63 4.81
C GLN A 55 -10.16 7.63 6.34
N GLN A 56 -9.09 7.33 7.08
CA GLN A 56 -9.06 7.50 8.55
C GLN A 56 -9.23 8.97 8.95
N ARG A 57 -8.59 9.93 8.27
CA ARG A 57 -8.81 11.37 8.55
C ARG A 57 -10.23 11.82 8.23
N GLN A 58 -10.85 11.35 7.15
CA GLN A 58 -12.25 11.63 6.83
C GLN A 58 -13.19 11.08 7.90
N MET A 59 -12.99 9.84 8.35
CA MET A 59 -13.79 9.24 9.42
C MET A 59 -13.63 9.99 10.75
N GLN A 60 -12.41 10.36 11.14
CA GLN A 60 -12.14 11.19 12.33
C GLN A 60 -12.73 12.61 12.19
N LEU A 61 -12.68 13.22 11.00
CA LEU A 61 -13.32 14.51 10.72
C LEU A 61 -14.84 14.42 10.84
N GLN A 62 -15.45 13.33 10.38
CA GLN A 62 -16.89 13.08 10.46
C GLN A 62 -17.33 12.83 11.92
N GLN A 63 -16.59 12.04 12.70
CA GLN A 63 -16.82 11.88 14.15
C GLN A 63 -16.68 13.21 14.89
N ARG A 64 -15.62 13.99 14.62
CA ARG A 64 -15.44 15.36 15.18
C ARG A 64 -16.51 16.35 14.71
N TRP A 65 -17.17 16.11 13.58
CA TRP A 65 -18.29 16.91 13.11
C TRP A 65 -19.58 16.55 13.87
N GLN A 66 -19.84 15.25 14.05
CA GLN A 66 -20.95 14.75 14.88
C GLN A 66 -20.83 15.18 16.35
N GLN A 67 -19.64 15.12 16.94
CA GLN A 67 -19.38 15.61 18.30
C GLN A 67 -19.65 17.13 18.42
N ARG A 68 -19.23 17.94 17.44
CA ARG A 68 -19.51 19.38 17.43
C ARG A 68 -21.00 19.69 17.22
N GLN A 69 -21.71 18.90 16.41
CA GLN A 69 -23.17 18.98 16.30
C GLN A 69 -23.87 18.66 17.63
N GLN A 70 -23.38 17.66 18.39
CA GLN A 70 -23.91 17.35 19.73
C GLN A 70 -23.59 18.47 20.74
N GLN A 71 -22.37 18.99 20.76
CA GLN A 71 -21.99 20.14 21.60
C GLN A 71 -22.81 21.40 21.27
N GLN A 72 -23.04 21.71 19.99
CA GLN A 72 -23.90 22.83 19.59
C GLN A 72 -25.35 22.64 20.07
N LYS A 73 -25.90 21.43 20.00
CA LYS A 73 -27.24 21.13 20.54
C LYS A 73 -27.29 21.26 22.07
N GLN A 74 -26.25 20.81 22.78
CA GLN A 74 -26.14 21.00 24.24
C GLN A 74 -26.01 22.48 24.62
N GLN A 75 -25.20 23.26 23.90
CA GLN A 75 -25.09 24.71 24.11
C GLN A 75 -26.41 25.44 23.81
N GLN A 76 -27.14 25.07 22.75
CA GLN A 76 -28.46 25.61 22.48
C GLN A 76 -29.48 25.25 23.58
N GLN A 77 -29.47 24.02 24.10
CA GLN A 77 -30.31 23.64 25.24
C GLN A 77 -29.94 24.42 26.52
N GLN A 78 -28.65 24.59 26.82
CA GLN A 78 -28.20 25.41 27.95
C GLN A 78 -28.58 26.88 27.79
N GLN A 79 -28.45 27.45 26.58
CA GLN A 79 -28.91 28.81 26.29
C GLN A 79 -30.43 28.96 26.41
N GLN A 80 -31.22 27.97 25.96
CA GLN A 80 -32.66 27.97 26.16
C GLN A 80 -33.05 27.85 27.64
N GLN A 81 -32.36 27.01 28.43
CA GLN A 81 -32.58 26.92 29.88
C GLN A 81 -32.18 28.23 30.59
N GLN A 82 -31.06 28.84 30.21
CA GLN A 82 -30.65 30.15 30.73
C GLN A 82 -31.63 31.26 30.33
N GLN A 83 -32.16 31.26 29.09
CA GLN A 83 -33.20 32.20 28.67
C GLN A 83 -34.51 31.98 29.43
N GLN A 84 -34.92 30.73 29.70
CA GLN A 84 -36.10 30.45 30.53
C GLN A 84 -35.89 30.88 31.99
N GLN A 85 -34.71 30.63 32.57
CA GLN A 85 -34.36 31.13 33.90
C GLN A 85 -34.30 32.65 33.94
N GLN A 86 -33.71 33.31 32.93
CA GLN A 86 -33.70 34.77 32.81
C GLN A 86 -35.11 35.33 32.58
N GLN A 87 -36.00 34.67 31.85
CA GLN A 87 -37.39 35.10 31.71
C GLN A 87 -38.18 34.93 33.02
N GLN A 88 -37.96 33.85 33.78
CA GLN A 88 -38.56 33.69 35.11
C GLN A 88 -38.02 34.73 36.10
N GLN A 89 -36.70 34.97 36.11
CA GLN A 89 -36.08 36.03 36.91
C GLN A 89 -36.54 37.43 36.46
N GLN A 90 -36.71 37.68 35.16
CA GLN A 90 -37.25 38.94 34.65
C GLN A 90 -38.75 39.09 34.96
N GLN A 91 -39.55 38.03 35.02
CA GLN A 91 -40.95 38.12 35.48
C GLN A 91 -41.01 38.41 36.99
N GLN A 92 -40.19 37.76 37.81
CA GLN A 92 -40.06 38.08 39.24
C GLN A 92 -39.52 39.50 39.45
N GLN A 93 -38.48 39.90 38.72
CA GLN A 93 -37.95 41.25 38.75
C GLN A 93 -38.91 42.28 38.16
N GLN A 94 -39.78 41.95 37.20
CA GLN A 94 -40.82 42.88 36.73
C GLN A 94 -41.98 42.99 37.71
N GLN A 95 -42.30 41.95 38.48
CA GLN A 95 -43.23 42.10 39.62
C GLN A 95 -42.61 42.98 40.72
N GLN A 96 -41.34 42.75 41.07
CA GLN A 96 -40.59 43.60 42.01
C GLN A 96 -40.33 45.01 41.46
N GLN A 97 -40.15 45.20 40.16
CA GLN A 97 -39.97 46.50 39.51
C GLN A 97 -41.28 47.19 39.17
N GLN A 98 -42.43 46.52 39.11
CA GLN A 98 -43.71 47.23 39.15
C GLN A 98 -43.94 47.79 40.56
N GLN A 99 -43.55 47.06 41.60
CA GLN A 99 -43.51 47.58 42.98
C GLN A 99 -42.45 48.69 43.17
N GLN A 100 -41.24 48.55 42.60
CA GLN A 100 -40.16 49.53 42.74
C GLN A 100 -40.22 50.69 41.74
N GLN A 101 -40.83 50.59 40.55
CA GLN A 101 -41.05 51.74 39.66
C GLN A 101 -42.23 52.60 40.13
N GLN A 102 -43.20 52.03 40.87
CA GLN A 102 -44.11 52.84 41.69
C GLN A 102 -43.34 53.69 42.73
N GLN A 103 -42.14 53.26 43.15
CA GLN A 103 -41.26 54.00 44.06
C GLN A 103 -40.20 54.85 43.32
N GLN A 104 -39.78 54.47 42.10
CA GLN A 104 -38.66 55.08 41.36
C GLN A 104 -39.06 55.93 40.15
N GLN A 105 -40.33 55.96 39.72
CA GLN A 105 -40.84 57.11 38.94
C GLN A 105 -40.70 58.43 39.73
N GLN A 106 -40.58 58.36 41.06
CA GLN A 106 -40.25 59.49 41.93
C GLN A 106 -38.76 59.89 41.90
N GLN A 107 -37.87 59.04 41.36
CA GLN A 107 -36.42 59.16 41.54
C GLN A 107 -35.66 58.94 40.22
N GLN A 108 -35.66 60.00 39.39
CA GLN A 108 -34.77 60.23 38.24
C GLN A 108 -35.09 59.37 36.99
N GLN A 109 -35.28 59.88 35.77
CA GLN A 109 -35.10 61.21 35.15
C GLN A 109 -33.66 61.72 34.95
N GLN A 110 -32.65 60.98 35.39
CA GLN A 110 -31.22 61.30 35.22
C GLN A 110 -30.49 59.98 34.86
N GLN A 111 -30.57 59.57 33.59
CA GLN A 111 -29.50 59.77 32.58
C GLN A 111 -28.30 58.82 32.76
N GLN A 112 -28.10 57.95 31.77
CA GLN A 112 -26.99 56.98 31.66
C GLN A 112 -26.09 57.28 30.46
N GLN A 113 -24.95 56.55 30.41
CA GLN A 113 -24.14 56.10 29.25
C GLN A 113 -22.71 56.69 29.18
N GLN A 114 -21.69 56.01 28.64
CA GLN A 114 -21.24 54.59 28.72
C GLN A 114 -19.76 54.55 28.19
N GLN A 115 -19.15 53.41 27.78
CA GLN A 115 -17.69 53.30 27.51
C GLN A 115 -17.28 52.35 26.34
N GLN A 116 -15.96 52.32 26.02
CA GLN A 116 -15.11 51.22 25.43
C GLN A 116 -14.82 51.18 23.89
N GLY A 117 -13.93 50.24 23.45
CA GLY A 117 -13.17 50.22 22.15
C GLY A 117 -12.89 48.82 21.49
N ALA A 118 -11.85 48.67 20.63
CA ALA A 118 -11.68 47.64 19.53
C ALA A 118 -10.17 47.37 19.14
N ASP A 119 -9.66 46.43 18.28
CA ASP A 119 -10.07 45.13 17.64
C ASP A 119 -8.87 44.43 16.86
N ASP A 120 -9.08 43.21 16.28
CA ASP A 120 -8.27 42.41 15.26
C ASP A 120 -6.91 41.74 15.72
N ALA A 121 -6.10 40.91 15.00
CA ALA A 121 -5.92 40.51 13.57
C ALA A 121 -5.30 39.07 13.32
N ASN A 122 -4.91 38.69 12.07
CA ASN A 122 -4.74 37.28 11.58
C ASN A 122 -3.72 37.04 10.39
N SER A 123 -3.32 35.78 10.03
CA SER A 123 -2.75 35.33 8.69
C SER A 123 -2.37 33.79 8.56
N ALA A 124 -2.02 33.25 7.36
CA ALA A 124 -1.91 31.77 7.05
C ALA A 124 -1.06 31.29 5.79
N GLY A 125 -0.88 29.96 5.57
CA GLY A 125 -0.32 29.25 4.35
C GLY A 125 0.36 27.86 4.64
N SER A 126 0.87 26.96 3.75
CA SER A 126 0.64 26.53 2.32
C SER A 126 1.44 25.18 1.99
N THR A 127 1.19 24.39 0.91
CA THR A 127 1.87 23.05 0.62
C THR A 127 1.82 22.52 -0.87
N LEU A 128 2.54 21.43 -1.24
CA LEU A 128 2.68 20.78 -2.59
C LEU A 128 2.36 19.24 -2.65
N ILE A 129 2.44 18.56 -3.82
CA ILE A 129 1.87 17.20 -4.14
C ILE A 129 2.83 16.28 -4.96
N GLY A 130 2.71 14.94 -4.86
CA GLY A 130 3.39 13.92 -5.69
C GLY A 130 2.56 12.63 -5.98
N ARG A 131 3.03 11.74 -6.88
CA ARG A 131 2.36 10.48 -7.33
C ARG A 131 2.69 9.26 -6.44
N SER A 132 1.85 8.20 -6.46
CA SER A 132 1.97 7.03 -5.58
C SER A 132 1.85 5.67 -6.29
N TYR A 133 2.56 4.66 -5.76
CA TYR A 133 2.29 3.22 -5.90
C TYR A 133 1.97 2.61 -4.52
N CYS A 134 1.47 1.37 -4.46
CA CYS A 134 0.64 0.88 -3.36
C CYS A 134 1.15 -0.42 -2.68
N VAL A 135 2.32 -0.38 -2.06
CA VAL A 135 2.91 -1.49 -1.28
C VAL A 135 2.91 -1.14 0.21
N VAL A 136 2.67 -2.10 1.12
CA VAL A 136 2.76 -1.80 2.57
C VAL A 136 4.22 -1.82 3.06
N PRO A 137 4.69 -0.77 3.78
CA PRO A 137 6.09 -0.60 4.15
C PRO A 137 6.44 -1.29 5.48
N TYR A 138 5.98 -2.52 5.68
CA TYR A 138 6.21 -3.29 6.91
C TYR A 138 6.16 -4.80 6.63
N GLU A 139 6.66 -5.59 7.59
CA GLU A 139 6.71 -7.05 7.51
C GLU A 139 5.34 -7.69 7.77
N PRO A 140 5.03 -8.83 7.12
CA PRO A 140 3.83 -9.61 7.40
C PRO A 140 3.86 -10.20 8.81
N VAL A 141 2.67 -10.45 9.40
CA VAL A 141 2.53 -11.11 10.70
C VAL A 141 2.27 -12.61 10.50
N PRO A 142 3.27 -13.52 10.66
CA PRO A 142 3.07 -14.96 10.48
C PRO A 142 2.41 -15.62 11.69
N CYS A 143 1.66 -16.70 11.46
CA CYS A 143 1.22 -17.60 12.53
C CYS A 143 2.40 -18.42 13.07
N LYS A 144 2.57 -18.42 14.40
CA LYS A 144 3.67 -19.09 15.11
C LYS A 144 3.77 -20.61 14.91
N GLN A 145 2.72 -21.26 14.40
CA GLN A 145 2.60 -22.71 14.28
C GLN A 145 2.71 -23.22 12.84
N CYS A 146 2.22 -22.46 11.85
CA CYS A 146 2.13 -22.91 10.45
C CYS A 146 2.70 -21.92 9.42
N GLY A 147 3.26 -20.78 9.86
CA GLY A 147 3.81 -19.74 8.98
C GLY A 147 2.77 -18.91 8.21
N GLY A 148 1.52 -19.38 8.09
CA GLY A 148 0.44 -18.68 7.39
C GLY A 148 0.21 -17.27 7.93
N VAL A 149 0.18 -16.28 7.03
CA VAL A 149 0.17 -14.84 7.34
C VAL A 149 -1.22 -14.37 7.78
N LEU A 150 -1.27 -13.34 8.65
CA LEU A 150 -2.46 -12.56 8.98
C LEU A 150 -3.18 -12.08 7.71
N ASN A 151 -4.50 -12.23 7.67
CA ASN A 151 -5.34 -11.93 6.51
C ASN A 151 -6.80 -11.69 6.98
N PRO A 152 -7.71 -11.16 6.12
CA PRO A 152 -9.04 -10.75 6.56
C PRO A 152 -9.96 -11.88 7.05
N TYR A 153 -9.59 -13.15 6.83
CA TYR A 153 -10.34 -14.31 7.33
C TYR A 153 -9.91 -14.76 8.74
N ALA A 154 -8.93 -14.10 9.36
CA ALA A 154 -8.55 -14.34 10.74
C ALA A 154 -9.61 -13.80 11.72
N SER A 155 -9.98 -14.60 12.73
CA SER A 155 -10.84 -14.11 13.82
C SER A 155 -9.99 -13.33 14.84
N VAL A 156 -10.42 -12.12 15.20
CA VAL A 156 -9.61 -11.15 15.96
C VAL A 156 -10.31 -10.74 17.25
N ASP A 157 -9.55 -10.77 18.35
CA ASP A 157 -9.96 -10.32 19.68
C ASP A 157 -9.16 -9.05 20.02
N TYR A 158 -9.81 -7.90 19.82
CA TYR A 158 -9.23 -6.58 20.03
C TYR A 158 -9.01 -6.23 21.50
N TYR A 159 -9.58 -6.99 22.44
CA TYR A 159 -9.40 -6.80 23.88
C TYR A 159 -8.14 -7.53 24.37
N ALA A 160 -8.05 -8.84 24.13
CA ALA A 160 -6.89 -9.65 24.52
C ALA A 160 -5.68 -9.54 23.56
N LYS A 161 -5.80 -8.74 22.50
CA LYS A 161 -4.77 -8.51 21.46
C LYS A 161 -4.28 -9.83 20.84
N VAL A 162 -5.21 -10.66 20.39
CA VAL A 162 -4.91 -11.91 19.67
C VAL A 162 -5.65 -12.04 18.35
N TRP A 163 -5.15 -12.93 17.50
CA TRP A 163 -5.84 -13.43 16.32
C TRP A 163 -5.76 -14.96 16.24
N ILE A 164 -6.79 -15.57 15.68
CA ILE A 164 -6.90 -17.00 15.44
C ILE A 164 -6.63 -17.25 13.95
N CYS A 165 -5.62 -18.05 13.65
CA CYS A 165 -5.25 -18.34 12.26
C CYS A 165 -6.33 -19.21 11.56
N PRO A 166 -6.84 -18.83 10.38
CA PRO A 166 -7.92 -19.57 9.71
C PRO A 166 -7.48 -20.95 9.19
N PHE A 167 -6.17 -21.19 9.02
CA PHE A 167 -5.64 -22.45 8.49
C PHE A 167 -5.41 -23.53 9.55
N CYS A 168 -5.10 -23.15 10.79
CA CYS A 168 -4.67 -24.08 11.84
C CYS A 168 -5.29 -23.81 13.22
N TYR A 169 -6.21 -22.84 13.31
CA TYR A 169 -6.92 -22.40 14.53
C TYR A 169 -6.03 -22.04 15.74
N THR A 170 -4.73 -21.83 15.51
CA THR A 170 -3.80 -21.40 16.56
C THR A 170 -4.07 -19.94 16.98
N ARG A 171 -4.17 -19.70 18.29
CA ARG A 171 -4.23 -18.37 18.91
C ARG A 171 -2.83 -17.74 18.94
N ASN A 172 -2.64 -16.65 18.21
CA ASN A 172 -1.41 -15.85 18.13
C ASN A 172 -1.63 -14.50 18.83
N HIS A 173 -0.60 -13.96 19.49
CA HIS A 173 -0.64 -12.57 19.96
C HIS A 173 -0.22 -11.62 18.85
N PHE A 174 -0.73 -10.38 18.86
CA PHE A 174 -0.21 -9.35 17.97
C PHE A 174 1.19 -8.85 18.42
N PRO A 175 2.09 -8.52 17.47
CA PRO A 175 3.34 -7.84 17.76
C PRO A 175 3.17 -6.51 18.51
N THR A 176 4.24 -6.04 19.17
CA THR A 176 4.23 -4.82 19.99
C THR A 176 3.85 -3.55 19.22
N HIS A 177 4.11 -3.47 17.91
CA HIS A 177 3.68 -2.33 17.09
C HIS A 177 2.15 -2.29 16.85
N TYR A 178 1.42 -3.38 17.11
CA TYR A 178 -0.04 -3.47 16.96
C TYR A 178 -0.82 -3.26 18.28
N GLN A 179 -0.20 -2.80 19.37
CA GLN A 179 -0.89 -2.59 20.65
C GLN A 179 -2.11 -1.65 20.56
N GLY A 180 -2.08 -0.67 19.64
CA GLY A 180 -3.21 0.24 19.38
C GLY A 180 -4.37 -0.33 18.55
N ILE A 181 -4.30 -1.60 18.12
CA ILE A 181 -5.33 -2.21 17.24
C ILE A 181 -6.73 -2.20 17.89
N SER A 182 -7.73 -1.83 17.12
CA SER A 182 -9.16 -1.80 17.49
C SER A 182 -10.04 -1.89 16.25
N GLU A 183 -11.35 -2.11 16.41
CA GLU A 183 -12.33 -2.16 15.30
C GLU A 183 -12.30 -0.90 14.41
N ALA A 184 -11.99 0.26 14.97
CA ALA A 184 -11.87 1.53 14.24
C ALA A 184 -10.45 1.79 13.67
N SER A 185 -9.48 0.92 13.95
CA SER A 185 -8.07 1.08 13.57
C SER A 185 -7.41 -0.29 13.40
N VAL A 186 -7.65 -0.92 12.25
CA VAL A 186 -7.10 -2.23 11.88
C VAL A 186 -5.92 -2.10 10.88
N PRO A 187 -4.97 -3.07 10.88
CA PRO A 187 -3.99 -3.27 9.82
C PRO A 187 -4.58 -3.33 8.41
N ALA A 188 -3.74 -3.12 7.39
CA ALA A 188 -4.17 -3.31 6.00
C ALA A 188 -4.60 -4.76 5.74
N GLU A 189 -3.90 -5.71 6.37
CA GLU A 189 -4.12 -7.16 6.35
C GLU A 189 -5.50 -7.61 6.87
N LEU A 190 -6.29 -6.71 7.49
CA LEU A 190 -7.57 -7.05 8.12
C LEU A 190 -8.81 -6.35 7.51
N TYR A 191 -8.66 -5.46 6.54
CA TYR A 191 -9.84 -4.96 5.82
C TYR A 191 -10.35 -6.03 4.85
N PRO A 192 -11.68 -6.32 4.81
CA PRO A 192 -12.24 -7.38 3.97
C PRO A 192 -11.89 -7.32 2.48
N GLN A 193 -11.54 -6.14 1.96
CA GLN A 193 -11.19 -5.92 0.55
C GLN A 193 -9.69 -6.09 0.20
N TYR A 194 -8.81 -6.51 1.12
CA TYR A 194 -7.41 -6.89 0.82
C TYR A 194 -7.11 -8.33 1.21
N THR A 195 -7.89 -9.21 0.61
CA THR A 195 -7.58 -10.62 0.43
C THR A 195 -6.24 -10.84 -0.29
N THR A 196 -5.84 -9.90 -1.17
CA THR A 196 -4.51 -9.83 -1.81
C THR A 196 -3.78 -8.53 -1.44
N ILE A 197 -2.51 -8.63 -1.03
CA ILE A 197 -1.68 -7.52 -0.54
C ILE A 197 -0.17 -7.78 -0.77
N GLU A 198 0.62 -6.72 -0.99
CA GLU A 198 2.08 -6.81 -1.22
C GLU A 198 2.85 -6.09 -0.09
N TYR A 199 3.88 -6.75 0.46
CA TYR A 199 4.70 -6.26 1.57
C TYR A 199 6.12 -5.87 1.10
N THR A 200 6.61 -4.72 1.53
CA THR A 200 8.03 -4.36 1.40
C THR A 200 8.79 -4.94 2.60
N LEU A 201 9.47 -6.07 2.39
CA LEU A 201 10.38 -6.63 3.39
C LEU A 201 11.68 -5.80 3.48
N PRO A 202 12.21 -5.54 4.69
CA PRO A 202 13.51 -4.89 4.86
C PRO A 202 14.62 -5.83 4.37
N ARG A 203 15.27 -5.49 3.24
CA ARG A 203 16.36 -6.28 2.68
C ARG A 203 17.61 -6.11 3.55
N THR A 204 18.13 -7.20 4.10
CA THR A 204 19.37 -7.22 4.91
C THR A 204 20.65 -7.03 4.10
N ALA A 205 20.58 -7.20 2.79
CA ALA A 205 21.64 -6.90 1.83
C ALA A 205 21.07 -6.11 0.65
N ALA A 206 21.92 -5.34 -0.03
CA ALA A 206 21.56 -4.77 -1.34
C ALA A 206 21.22 -5.92 -2.31
N PRO A 207 20.13 -5.82 -3.10
CA PRO A 207 19.82 -6.84 -4.09
C PRO A 207 20.95 -6.85 -5.13
N HIS A 208 21.41 -8.05 -5.52
CA HIS A 208 22.30 -8.16 -6.67
C HIS A 208 21.62 -7.57 -7.91
N PRO A 209 22.35 -6.78 -8.73
CA PRO A 209 21.79 -6.19 -9.93
C PRO A 209 21.31 -7.26 -10.91
N PRO A 210 20.18 -7.05 -11.61
CA PRO A 210 19.74 -7.97 -12.67
C PRO A 210 20.81 -8.15 -13.74
N VAL A 211 20.96 -9.36 -14.24
CA VAL A 211 21.92 -9.72 -15.30
C VAL A 211 21.15 -10.07 -16.58
N TYR A 212 21.43 -9.36 -17.66
CA TYR A 212 20.89 -9.64 -18.99
C TYR A 212 21.98 -10.25 -19.86
N LEU A 213 21.86 -11.54 -20.16
CA LEU A 213 22.81 -12.28 -21.00
C LEU A 213 22.22 -12.46 -22.40
N PHE A 214 22.75 -11.71 -23.38
CA PHE A 214 22.39 -11.87 -24.78
C PHE A 214 23.16 -13.05 -25.37
N VAL A 215 22.44 -14.06 -25.86
CA VAL A 215 23.01 -15.23 -26.54
C VAL A 215 22.50 -15.22 -27.99
N VAL A 216 23.39 -14.91 -28.93
CA VAL A 216 23.04 -14.54 -30.32
C VAL A 216 23.62 -15.56 -31.30
N ASP A 217 22.76 -16.13 -32.15
CA ASP A 217 23.21 -16.96 -33.27
C ASP A 217 23.82 -16.08 -34.37
N THR A 218 24.86 -16.58 -35.03
CA THR A 218 25.52 -15.94 -36.17
C THR A 218 25.43 -16.75 -37.46
N CYS A 219 24.81 -17.94 -37.41
CA CYS A 219 24.54 -18.81 -38.57
C CYS A 219 23.20 -18.48 -39.26
N VAL A 220 22.88 -17.19 -39.39
CA VAL A 220 21.66 -16.63 -40.00
C VAL A 220 22.01 -15.72 -41.18
N ALA A 221 21.01 -15.24 -41.94
CA ALA A 221 21.26 -14.31 -43.05
C ALA A 221 21.74 -12.93 -42.56
N GLU A 222 22.40 -12.16 -43.43
CA GLU A 222 23.02 -10.87 -43.02
C GLU A 222 21.98 -9.80 -42.64
N ASP A 223 20.82 -9.80 -43.30
CA ASP A 223 19.67 -8.96 -43.01
C ASP A 223 18.96 -9.37 -41.71
N GLU A 224 18.79 -10.68 -41.47
CA GLU A 224 18.32 -11.22 -40.18
C GLU A 224 19.27 -10.82 -39.04
N LEU A 225 20.58 -10.95 -39.24
CA LEU A 225 21.60 -10.56 -38.26
C LEU A 225 21.62 -9.04 -38.03
N ALA A 226 21.35 -8.23 -39.05
CA ALA A 226 21.21 -6.78 -38.92
C ALA A 226 19.95 -6.40 -38.10
N ALA A 227 18.81 -7.06 -38.35
CA ALA A 227 17.59 -6.88 -37.57
C ALA A 227 17.77 -7.33 -36.11
N ALA A 228 18.47 -8.44 -35.87
CA ALA A 228 18.82 -8.91 -34.53
C ALA A 228 19.71 -7.91 -33.78
N LYS A 229 20.77 -7.38 -34.43
CA LYS A 229 21.62 -6.32 -33.87
C LYS A 229 20.81 -5.09 -33.47
N ALA A 230 19.96 -4.58 -34.36
CA ALA A 230 19.10 -3.42 -34.07
C ALA A 230 18.17 -3.67 -32.87
N SER A 231 17.58 -4.86 -32.79
CA SER A 231 16.71 -5.27 -31.68
C SER A 231 17.45 -5.35 -30.33
N VAL A 232 18.69 -5.86 -30.33
CA VAL A 232 19.54 -5.88 -29.13
C VAL A 232 19.94 -4.46 -28.72
N THR A 233 20.32 -3.60 -29.65
CA THR A 233 20.63 -2.18 -29.36
C THR A 233 19.43 -1.46 -28.74
N GLN A 234 18.21 -1.66 -29.25
CA GLN A 234 16.99 -1.10 -28.66
C GLN A 234 16.71 -1.68 -27.26
N ALA A 235 16.98 -2.97 -27.03
CA ALA A 235 16.82 -3.57 -25.71
C ALA A 235 17.79 -2.98 -24.67
N LEU A 236 19.05 -2.71 -25.06
CA LEU A 236 20.06 -2.08 -24.20
C LEU A 236 19.61 -0.68 -23.72
N GLN A 237 18.96 0.10 -24.57
CA GLN A 237 18.41 1.43 -24.21
C GLN A 237 17.25 1.37 -23.20
N MET A 238 16.67 0.19 -22.95
CA MET A 238 15.59 -0.01 -21.97
C MET A 238 16.07 -0.72 -20.68
N ILE A 239 17.31 -1.19 -20.63
CA ILE A 239 17.91 -1.83 -19.45
C ILE A 239 18.44 -0.73 -18.52
N PRO A 240 18.02 -0.69 -17.24
CA PRO A 240 18.52 0.32 -16.29
C PRO A 240 20.03 0.21 -16.03
N ASP A 241 20.70 1.35 -15.89
CA ASP A 241 22.16 1.52 -15.74
C ASP A 241 22.77 0.65 -14.62
N TYR A 242 22.00 0.35 -13.57
CA TYR A 242 22.46 -0.48 -12.45
C TYR A 242 22.55 -1.97 -12.79
N CYS A 243 22.01 -2.42 -13.93
CA CYS A 243 22.02 -3.81 -14.36
C CYS A 243 23.37 -4.19 -14.99
N HIS A 244 23.66 -5.50 -14.98
CA HIS A 244 24.79 -6.07 -15.71
C HIS A 244 24.36 -6.66 -17.04
N VAL A 245 25.23 -6.56 -18.04
CA VAL A 245 25.02 -7.11 -19.39
C VAL A 245 26.19 -8.00 -19.77
N GLY A 246 25.88 -9.16 -20.34
CA GLY A 246 26.84 -10.06 -20.98
C GLY A 246 26.44 -10.35 -22.43
N LEU A 247 27.43 -10.67 -23.27
CA LEU A 247 27.22 -11.07 -24.66
C LEU A 247 27.93 -12.39 -24.96
N ILE A 248 27.20 -13.32 -25.55
CA ILE A 248 27.71 -14.54 -26.16
C ILE A 248 27.20 -14.59 -27.60
N THR A 249 28.11 -14.83 -28.56
CA THR A 249 27.72 -15.10 -29.95
C THR A 249 28.13 -16.54 -30.30
N TYR A 250 27.33 -17.26 -31.08
CA TYR A 250 27.65 -18.65 -31.43
C TYR A 250 27.40 -18.99 -32.90
N GLY A 251 27.99 -20.12 -33.30
CA GLY A 251 27.92 -20.76 -34.60
C GLY A 251 28.70 -22.08 -34.49
N THR A 252 29.63 -22.35 -35.41
CA THR A 252 30.60 -23.47 -35.29
C THR A 252 31.43 -23.44 -33.99
N HIS A 253 31.66 -22.23 -33.45
CA HIS A 253 32.30 -21.99 -32.17
C HIS A 253 31.43 -21.09 -31.30
N VAL A 254 31.60 -21.15 -29.98
CA VAL A 254 30.92 -20.26 -29.02
C VAL A 254 31.93 -19.20 -28.56
N HIS A 255 31.53 -17.94 -28.66
CA HIS A 255 32.35 -16.77 -28.38
C HIS A 255 31.75 -16.03 -27.18
N VAL A 256 32.43 -16.07 -26.04
CA VAL A 256 32.06 -15.34 -24.82
C VAL A 256 32.85 -14.03 -24.81
N HIS A 257 32.14 -12.90 -24.89
CA HIS A 257 32.74 -11.57 -24.99
C HIS A 257 32.98 -10.96 -23.61
N GLU A 258 34.18 -10.44 -23.39
CA GLU A 258 34.53 -9.71 -22.17
C GLU A 258 34.25 -8.22 -22.38
N LEU A 259 33.43 -7.65 -21.50
CA LEU A 259 32.90 -6.30 -21.67
C LEU A 259 33.53 -5.34 -20.65
N GLY A 260 33.59 -4.05 -21.00
CA GLY A 260 34.12 -3.00 -20.14
C GLY A 260 35.61 -2.67 -20.32
N PHE A 261 36.36 -3.42 -21.14
CA PHE A 261 37.74 -3.06 -21.51
C PHE A 261 37.77 -2.36 -22.88
N ALA A 262 37.82 -1.03 -22.88
CA ALA A 262 37.71 -0.22 -24.09
C ALA A 262 38.94 -0.27 -25.02
N GLU A 263 40.09 -0.71 -24.51
CA GLU A 263 41.36 -0.72 -25.26
C GLU A 263 41.49 -1.94 -26.19
N CYS A 264 40.78 -3.04 -25.91
CA CYS A 264 40.80 -4.25 -26.74
C CYS A 264 39.59 -5.16 -26.47
N SER A 265 38.86 -5.56 -27.51
CA SER A 265 37.75 -6.52 -27.40
C SER A 265 38.27 -7.95 -27.21
N LYS A 266 38.34 -8.40 -25.96
CA LYS A 266 38.75 -9.76 -25.60
C LYS A 266 37.57 -10.73 -25.67
N CYS A 267 37.81 -11.91 -26.26
CA CYS A 267 36.80 -12.94 -26.47
C CYS A 267 37.39 -14.33 -26.15
N PHE A 268 36.66 -15.13 -25.38
CA PHE A 268 37.00 -16.53 -25.09
C PHE A 268 36.25 -17.44 -26.05
N VAL A 269 36.98 -18.31 -26.76
CA VAL A 269 36.41 -19.16 -27.82
C VAL A 269 36.38 -20.63 -27.37
N PHE A 270 35.20 -21.23 -27.46
CA PHE A 270 34.92 -22.61 -27.08
C PHE A 270 34.44 -23.42 -28.30
N ARG A 271 34.71 -24.74 -28.30
CA ARG A 271 34.26 -25.63 -29.39
C ARG A 271 32.81 -26.04 -29.14
N GLY A 272 31.89 -25.69 -30.03
CA GLY A 272 30.48 -26.05 -29.90
C GLY A 272 30.21 -27.56 -29.86
N SER A 273 31.13 -28.37 -30.40
CA SER A 273 31.08 -29.84 -30.36
C SER A 273 31.62 -30.48 -29.07
N LYS A 274 32.00 -29.69 -28.05
CA LYS A 274 32.42 -30.18 -26.73
C LYS A 274 31.45 -29.68 -25.65
N GLU A 275 31.00 -30.57 -24.78
CA GLU A 275 30.34 -30.22 -23.52
C GLU A 275 31.37 -29.78 -22.46
N TYR A 276 31.06 -28.72 -21.72
CA TYR A 276 31.91 -28.15 -20.67
C TYR A 276 31.16 -28.15 -19.35
N THR A 277 31.71 -28.81 -18.32
CA THR A 277 31.15 -28.77 -16.96
C THR A 277 31.56 -27.48 -16.25
N PRO A 278 30.80 -26.99 -15.24
CA PRO A 278 31.16 -25.77 -14.50
C PRO A 278 32.58 -25.77 -13.95
N LEU A 279 33.06 -26.90 -13.41
CA LEU A 279 34.42 -27.07 -12.91
C LEU A 279 35.51 -27.03 -14.01
N GLN A 280 35.17 -27.39 -15.26
CA GLN A 280 36.05 -27.17 -16.42
C GLN A 280 35.92 -25.75 -17.00
N GLY A 281 34.90 -25.00 -16.55
CA GLY A 281 34.63 -23.62 -16.90
C GLY A 281 35.52 -22.59 -16.19
N ALA A 282 36.49 -22.99 -15.38
CA ALA A 282 37.32 -22.11 -14.52
C ALA A 282 38.19 -21.02 -15.23
N ARG A 283 38.03 -20.83 -16.55
CA ARG A 283 38.51 -19.66 -17.30
C ARG A 283 37.41 -18.62 -17.58
N VAL A 284 36.14 -19.03 -17.52
CA VAL A 284 34.95 -18.17 -17.63
C VAL A 284 34.71 -17.40 -16.33
N ASP A 285 35.13 -17.93 -15.19
CA ASP A 285 35.11 -17.24 -13.88
C ASP A 285 35.98 -15.96 -13.84
N GLN A 286 36.75 -15.70 -14.91
CA GLN A 286 37.55 -14.49 -15.13
C GLN A 286 37.00 -13.58 -16.25
N VAL A 287 35.83 -13.90 -16.82
CA VAL A 287 35.14 -13.04 -17.80
C VAL A 287 34.46 -11.92 -17.05
N ASN A 288 34.91 -10.69 -17.29
CA ASN A 288 34.30 -9.51 -16.72
C ASN A 288 32.95 -9.23 -17.38
N VAL A 289 31.87 -9.29 -16.59
CA VAL A 289 30.52 -8.89 -17.02
C VAL A 289 30.35 -7.42 -16.64
N ALA A 290 30.10 -6.55 -17.62
CA ALA A 290 30.02 -5.12 -17.38
C ALA A 290 28.66 -4.70 -16.81
N ALA A 291 28.65 -3.67 -15.95
CA ALA A 291 27.48 -2.80 -15.83
C ALA A 291 27.29 -2.04 -17.14
N VAL A 292 26.05 -1.65 -17.48
CA VAL A 292 25.79 -0.81 -18.67
C VAL A 292 26.56 0.51 -18.52
N PRO A 293 27.53 0.84 -19.38
CA PRO A 293 28.27 2.08 -19.23
C PRO A 293 27.38 3.27 -19.60
N ALA A 294 27.40 4.34 -18.82
CA ALA A 294 26.62 5.55 -19.09
C ALA A 294 27.05 6.34 -20.37
N TRP A 295 27.96 5.78 -21.17
CA TRP A 295 28.40 6.25 -22.49
C TRP A 295 27.97 5.32 -23.64
N PHE A 296 27.15 4.30 -23.37
CA PHE A 296 26.46 3.48 -24.39
C PHE A 296 25.11 4.08 -24.86
N LEU A 297 24.78 5.28 -24.38
CA LEU A 297 23.62 6.12 -24.74
C LEU A 297 24.10 7.37 -25.49
#